data_AF-A0A8T5YL77-F1
#
_entry.id   AF-A0A8T5YL77-F1
#
_cell.length_a   1.000
_cell.length_b   1.000
_cell.length_c   1.000
_cell.angle_alpha   90.00
_cell.angle_beta   90.00
_cell.angle_gamma   90.00
#
_symmetry.space_group_name_H-M   'P 1'
#
loop_
_entity.id
_entity.type
_entity.pdbx_description
1 polymer ?
#
loop_
_entity_poly.entity_id
_entity_poly.type
_entity_poly.pdbx_seq_one_letter_code
_entity_poly.pdbx_strand_id
1 'polypeptide(L)'
;MANIEPRWLIEARKHIGLTEIKGAKHNPEIVQFWRDIKRGGIKDDETPWCAAFVGAMLERVGIRSTRFESAKSYLDWGEKLDTPAYGCIV
;
A
#
# COMPACT_ATOMS: atom_id res chain seq x y z
N MET A 1 -15.89 11.41 -20.95
CA MET A 1 -16.02 10.37 -19.91
C MET A 1 -15.27 10.87 -18.70
N ALA A 2 -15.91 11.03 -17.55
CA ALA A 2 -15.18 11.42 -16.34
C ALA A 2 -14.23 10.27 -16.00
N ASN A 3 -12.91 10.52 -16.01
CA ASN A 3 -11.94 9.60 -15.44
C ASN A 3 -12.23 9.51 -13.94
N ILE A 4 -13.06 8.56 -13.55
CA ILE A 4 -13.29 8.25 -12.13
C ILE A 4 -11.99 7.62 -11.66
N GLU A 5 -11.18 8.41 -10.97
CA GLU A 5 -9.94 7.94 -10.38
C GLU A 5 -10.24 6.78 -9.42
N PRO A 6 -9.50 5.65 -9.52
CA PRO A 6 -9.67 4.54 -8.59
C PRO A 6 -9.56 4.99 -7.14
N ARG A 7 -10.46 4.49 -6.29
CA ARG A 7 -10.56 4.92 -4.88
C ARG A 7 -9.25 4.77 -4.12
N TRP A 8 -8.49 3.70 -4.39
CA TRP A 8 -7.19 3.47 -3.76
C TRP A 8 -6.12 4.48 -4.21
N LEU A 9 -6.21 5.03 -5.43
CA LEU A 9 -5.32 6.10 -5.87
C LEU A 9 -5.66 7.43 -5.21
N ILE A 10 -6.95 7.73 -5.03
CA ILE A 10 -7.38 8.92 -4.27
C ILE A 10 -6.82 8.86 -2.84
N GLU A 11 -6.86 7.69 -2.20
CA GLU A 11 -6.25 7.49 -0.88
C GLU A 11 -4.73 7.65 -0.93
N ALA A 12 -4.06 7.00 -1.89
CA ALA A 12 -2.60 7.05 -2.06
C ALA A 12 -2.07 8.49 -2.18
N ARG A 13 -2.78 9.37 -2.88
CA ARG A 13 -2.37 10.77 -3.08
C ARG A 13 -2.25 11.56 -1.78
N LYS A 14 -2.99 11.19 -0.72
CA LYS A 14 -2.92 11.87 0.58
C LYS A 14 -1.56 11.68 1.27
N HIS A 15 -0.79 10.70 0.82
CA HIS A 15 0.51 10.34 1.38
C HIS A 15 1.69 10.77 0.49
N ILE A 16 1.44 11.60 -0.53
CA ILE A 16 2.53 12.18 -1.33
C ILE A 16 3.42 13.03 -0.43
N GLY A 17 4.73 12.76 -0.46
CA GLY A 17 5.71 13.42 0.40
C GLY A 17 5.92 12.75 1.75
N LEU A 18 5.24 11.63 2.03
CA LEU A 18 5.53 10.80 3.19
C LEU A 18 6.91 10.16 3.03
N THR A 19 7.77 10.32 4.03
CA THR A 19 9.10 9.71 4.08
C THR A 19 9.35 9.06 5.43
N GLU A 20 10.28 8.13 5.45
CA GLU A 20 10.82 7.53 6.66
C GLU A 20 11.49 8.60 7.55
N ILE A 21 11.42 8.40 8.86
CA ILE A 21 12.12 9.23 9.83
C ILE A 21 13.40 8.50 10.22
N LYS A 22 14.56 9.11 9.92
CA LYS A 22 15.85 8.53 10.31
C LYS A 22 16.02 8.56 11.82
N GLY A 23 16.40 7.42 12.41
CA GLY A 23 16.79 7.29 13.82
C GLY A 23 15.78 6.53 14.67
N ALA A 24 15.81 6.72 15.98
CA ALA A 24 14.99 5.93 16.93
C ALA A 24 13.47 6.24 16.90
N LYS A 25 13.01 7.08 15.97
CA LYS A 25 11.60 7.44 15.80
C LYS A 25 11.15 6.91 14.45
N HIS A 26 10.02 6.23 14.43
CA HIS A 26 9.41 5.74 13.20
C HIS A 26 8.25 6.63 12.79
N ASN A 27 8.04 6.77 11.48
CA ASN A 27 6.85 7.44 10.96
C ASN A 27 5.59 6.66 11.37
N PRO A 28 4.69 7.23 12.21
CA PRO A 28 3.52 6.51 12.70
C PRO A 28 2.58 6.09 11.57
N GLU A 29 2.57 6.79 10.44
CA GLU A 29 1.76 6.43 9.28
C GLU A 29 2.28 5.17 8.57
N ILE A 30 3.60 5.04 8.42
CA ILE A 30 4.22 3.84 7.84
C ILE A 30 3.97 2.63 8.74
N VAL A 31 4.09 2.81 10.06
CA VAL A 31 3.73 1.78 11.05
C VAL A 31 2.24 1.44 10.98
N GLN A 32 1.37 2.41 10.70
CA GLN A 32 -0.06 2.18 10.55
C GLN A 32 -0.40 1.36 9.30
N PHE A 33 0.33 1.52 8.18
CA PHE A 33 0.13 0.69 6.99
C PHE A 33 0.26 -0.80 7.28
N TRP A 34 1.23 -1.19 8.11
CA TRP A 34 1.39 -2.59 8.55
C TRP A 34 0.18 -3.10 9.33
N ARG A 35 -0.43 -2.25 10.16
CA ARG A 35 -1.66 -2.59 10.90
C ARG A 35 -2.87 -2.68 9.98
N ASP A 36 -2.98 -1.80 8.99
CA ASP A 36 -4.08 -1.77 8.03
C ASP A 36 -4.15 -3.08 7.23
N ILE A 37 -2.98 -3.63 6.86
CA ILE A 37 -2.89 -4.95 6.20
C ILE A 37 -2.97 -6.14 7.18
N LYS A 38 -3.25 -5.89 8.47
CA LYS A 38 -3.34 -6.89 9.55
C LYS A 38 -2.05 -7.71 9.72
N ARG A 39 -0.89 -7.13 9.41
CA ARG A 39 0.41 -7.78 9.58
C ARG A 39 1.03 -7.34 10.91
N GLY A 40 1.14 -8.29 11.83
CA GLY A 40 1.87 -8.09 13.08
C GLY A 40 3.38 -8.31 12.90
N GLY A 41 4.17 -7.68 13.77
CA GLY A 41 5.61 -7.95 13.91
C GLY A 41 6.52 -6.84 13.39
N ILE A 42 6.07 -6.05 12.43
CA ILE A 42 6.83 -4.92 11.88
C ILE A 42 6.38 -3.65 12.58
N LYS A 43 7.33 -2.93 13.20
CA LYS A 43 7.07 -1.71 13.98
C LYS A 43 8.01 -0.56 13.62
N ASP A 44 8.92 -0.80 12.68
CA ASP A 44 9.82 0.20 12.13
C ASP A 44 9.31 0.70 10.78
N ASP A 45 9.82 1.85 10.36
CA ASP A 45 9.63 2.44 9.04
C ASP A 45 10.81 2.19 8.09
N GLU A 46 11.87 1.52 8.56
CA GLU A 46 13.05 1.18 7.76
C GLU A 46 12.84 -0.12 6.94
N THR A 47 11.88 -0.97 7.35
CA THR A 47 11.47 -2.14 6.57
C THR A 47 10.79 -1.69 5.27
N PRO A 48 11.23 -2.19 4.10
CA PRO A 48 10.59 -1.88 2.82
C PRO A 48 9.07 -2.03 2.87
N TRP A 49 8.36 -0.91 2.76
CA TRP A 49 6.94 -0.80 3.06
C TRP A 49 6.07 -0.62 1.80
N CYS A 50 6.61 -0.90 0.61
CA CYS A 50 5.86 -0.77 -0.66
C CYS A 50 4.60 -1.65 -0.69
N ALA A 51 4.72 -2.92 -0.27
CA ALA A 51 3.58 -3.84 -0.19
C ALA A 51 2.57 -3.42 0.88
N ALA A 52 3.06 -2.90 2.02
CA ALA A 52 2.24 -2.39 3.10
C ALA A 52 1.46 -1.15 2.69
N PHE A 53 2.09 -0.21 1.98
CA PHE A 53 1.44 0.97 1.46
C PHE A 53 0.31 0.62 0.50
N VAL A 54 0.62 -0.14 -0.56
CA VAL A 54 -0.38 -0.56 -1.54
C VAL A 54 -1.53 -1.29 -0.84
N GLY A 55 -1.20 -2.19 0.10
CA GLY A 55 -2.21 -2.94 0.82
C GLY A 55 -3.07 -2.06 1.73
N ALA A 56 -2.48 -1.08 2.41
CA ALA A 56 -3.20 -0.14 3.25
C ALA A 56 -4.17 0.71 2.41
N MET A 57 -3.73 1.21 1.24
CA MET A 57 -4.59 1.99 0.35
C MET A 57 -5.79 1.18 -0.13
N LEU A 58 -5.60 -0.11 -0.42
CA LEU A 58 -6.67 -1.04 -0.79
C LEU A 58 -7.62 -1.30 0.40
N GLU A 59 -7.10 -1.67 1.56
CA GLU A 59 -7.93 -2.04 2.73
C GLU A 59 -8.74 -0.84 3.23
N ARG A 60 -8.17 0.38 3.21
CA ARG A 60 -8.86 1.62 3.59
C ARG A 60 -10.07 1.93 2.71
N VAL A 61 -10.07 1.48 1.46
CA VAL A 61 -11.20 1.64 0.55
C VAL A 61 -12.11 0.40 0.48
N GLY A 62 -11.85 -0.59 1.33
CA GLY A 62 -12.64 -1.82 1.45
C GLY A 62 -12.26 -2.92 0.46
N ILE A 63 -11.08 -2.83 -0.17
CA ILE A 63 -10.54 -3.87 -1.04
C ILE A 63 -9.52 -4.69 -0.24
N ARG A 64 -9.74 -6.00 -0.15
CA ARG A 64 -8.83 -6.88 0.60
C ARG A 64 -7.51 -7.05 -0.15
N SER A 65 -6.43 -6.55 0.44
CA SER A 65 -5.06 -6.69 -0.08
C SER A 65 -4.51 -8.12 0.07
N THR A 66 -3.27 -8.34 -0.37
CA THR A 66 -2.54 -9.60 -0.14
C THR A 66 -2.31 -9.86 1.34
N ARG A 67 -2.25 -8.81 2.17
CA ARG A 67 -1.90 -8.85 3.60
C ARG A 67 -0.52 -9.45 3.88
N PHE A 68 0.38 -9.30 2.93
CA PHE A 68 1.77 -9.76 3.01
C PHE A 68 2.75 -8.60 2.87
N GLU A 69 3.93 -8.76 3.49
CA GLU A 69 5.06 -7.84 3.43
C GLU A 69 5.80 -7.89 2.09
N SER A 70 5.65 -8.98 1.34
CA SER A 70 6.35 -9.16 0.08
C SER A 70 5.62 -8.48 -1.07
N ALA A 71 6.28 -7.58 -1.78
CA ALA A 71 5.74 -6.98 -3.01
C ALA A 71 5.37 -8.05 -4.07
N LYS A 72 6.12 -9.16 -4.12
CA LYS A 72 5.84 -10.28 -5.02
C LYS A 72 4.47 -10.93 -4.77
N SER A 73 3.90 -10.76 -3.58
CA SER A 73 2.55 -11.28 -3.28
C SER A 73 1.47 -10.71 -4.21
N TYR A 74 1.72 -9.55 -4.83
CA TYR A 74 0.79 -8.94 -5.78
C TYR A 74 0.82 -9.58 -7.17
N LEU A 75 1.80 -10.42 -7.50
CA LEU A 75 1.85 -11.12 -8.78
C LEU A 75 0.70 -12.12 -8.96
N ASP A 76 0.28 -12.74 -7.85
CA ASP A 76 -0.78 -13.75 -7.81
C ASP A 76 -2.09 -13.19 -7.22
N TRP A 77 -2.22 -11.86 -7.11
CA TRP A 77 -3.37 -11.19 -6.50
C TRP A 77 -4.09 -10.29 -7.50
N GLY A 78 -5.42 -10.28 -7.42
CA GLY A 78 -6.26 -9.48 -8.31
C GLY A 78 -6.49 -10.17 -9.65
N GLU A 79 -6.64 -9.36 -10.70
CA GLU A 79 -6.88 -9.82 -12.06
C GLU A 79 -5.65 -9.54 -12.93
N LYS A 80 -5.17 -10.56 -13.64
CA LYS A 80 -4.06 -10.40 -14.57
C LYS A 80 -4.48 -9.53 -15.74
N LEU A 81 -3.66 -8.54 -16.07
CA LEU A 81 -3.84 -7.67 -17.22
C LEU A 81 -2.79 -7.99 -18.29
N ASP A 82 -3.22 -8.05 -19.55
CA ASP A 82 -2.29 -8.21 -20.69
C ASP A 82 -1.61 -6.90 -21.08
N THR A 83 -2.21 -5.76 -20.72
CA THR A 83 -1.67 -4.42 -20.94
C THR A 83 -1.86 -3.55 -19.69
N PRO A 84 -0.93 -2.60 -19.41
CA PRO A 84 -1.07 -1.71 -18.25
C PRO A 84 -2.35 -0.87 -18.32
N ALA A 85 -3.06 -0.79 -17.19
CA ALA A 85 -4.25 0.03 -17.03
C ALA A 85 -4.05 1.02 -15.90
N TYR A 86 -4.71 2.19 -15.99
CA TYR A 86 -4.60 3.19 -14.94
C TYR A 86 -5.09 2.63 -13.58
N GLY A 87 -4.20 2.64 -12.59
CA GLY A 87 -4.46 2.07 -11.26
C GLY A 87 -4.06 0.62 -11.07
N CYS A 88 -3.50 -0.06 -12.08
CA CYS A 88 -2.94 -1.40 -11.90
C CYS A 88 -1.74 -1.37 -10.94
N ILE A 89 -1.53 -2.49 -10.23
CA ILE A 89 -0.41 -2.70 -9.31
C ILE A 89 0.70 -3.40 -10.09
N VAL A 90 1.96 -2.99 -9.86
CA VAL A 90 3.15 -3.43 -10.61
C VAL A 90 4.26 -3.94 -9.71
#